data_AF-A0A257NTW8-F1
#
_entry.id   AF-A0A257NTW8-F1
#
_cell.length_a   1.000
_cell.length_b   1.000
_cell.length_c   1.000
_cell.angle_alpha   90.00
_cell.angle_beta   90.00
_cell.angle_gamma   90.00
#
_symmetry.space_group_name_H-M   'P 1'
#
loop_
_entity.id
_entity.type
_entity.pdbx_description
1 polymer ?
#
loop_
_entity_poly.entity_id
_entity_poly.type
_entity_poly.pdbx_seq_one_letter_code
_entity_poly.pdbx_strand_id
1 'polypeptide(L)'
;MHAVQLALDHEVDIVYLGAFGKPVGRIFSSDPKGLATLRRAQLTTSSDQIKSFELARTFVVGKCRNQIRFMRHLADRYGAENAKERMQAEAVFESIAKLLPSNRANEEMLGLEGSIAERYWRGMRTLFKFPGRI
;
A
#
# COMPACT_ATOMS: atom_id res chain seq x y z
N MET A 1 34.98 -1.41 18.40
CA MET A 1 33.82 -0.55 18.07
C MET A 1 32.64 -1.49 17.77
N HIS A 2 31.49 -1.33 18.43
CA HIS A 2 30.35 -2.24 18.27
C HIS A 2 29.60 -1.94 16.97
N ALA A 3 29.36 -2.95 16.13
CA ALA A 3 28.76 -2.77 14.79
C ALA A 3 27.39 -2.07 14.82
N VAL A 4 26.58 -2.31 15.86
CA VAL A 4 25.30 -1.64 16.06
C VAL A 4 25.47 -0.13 16.26
N GLN A 5 26.44 0.28 17.09
CA GLN A 5 26.73 1.69 17.32
C GLN A 5 27.15 2.39 16.02
N LEU A 6 28.06 1.78 15.27
CA LEU A 6 28.52 2.34 13.99
C LEU A 6 27.36 2.52 13.00
N ALA A 7 26.44 1.56 12.91
CA ALA A 7 25.27 1.68 12.05
C ALA A 7 24.37 2.86 12.47
N LEU A 8 24.12 3.01 13.78
CA LEU A 8 23.32 4.10 14.32
C LEU A 8 23.95 5.49 14.08
N ASP A 9 25.27 5.60 14.26
CA ASP A 9 26.03 6.84 14.04
C ASP A 9 25.98 7.29 12.57
N HIS A 10 25.75 6.36 11.64
CA HIS A 10 25.62 6.61 10.20
C HIS A 10 24.17 6.53 9.67
N GLU A 11 23.17 6.56 10.55
CA GLU A 11 21.74 6.50 10.18
C GLU A 11 21.37 5.24 9.35
N VAL A 12 22.09 4.13 9.56
CA VAL A 12 21.82 2.84 8.91
C VAL A 12 20.88 2.01 9.79
N ASP A 13 19.68 1.76 9.30
CA ASP A 13 18.72 0.86 9.95
C ASP A 13 19.20 -0.60 9.96
N ILE A 14 19.08 -1.27 11.11
CA ILE A 14 19.28 -2.72 11.21
C ILE A 14 17.91 -3.39 11.35
N VAL A 15 17.51 -4.18 10.37
CA VAL A 15 16.22 -4.92 10.38
C VAL A 15 16.48 -6.42 10.53
N TYR A 16 15.90 -7.01 11.57
CA TYR A 16 15.93 -8.45 11.79
C TYR A 16 14.73 -9.10 11.09
N LEU A 17 15.00 -10.14 10.30
CA LEU A 17 13.99 -10.91 9.59
C LEU A 17 13.90 -12.33 10.17
N GLY A 18 12.69 -12.88 10.22
CA GLY A 18 12.50 -14.31 10.47
C GLY A 18 12.88 -15.15 9.25
N ALA A 19 12.85 -16.48 9.39
CA ALA A 19 13.24 -17.42 8.34
C ALA A 19 12.46 -17.24 7.01
N PHE A 20 11.25 -16.68 7.07
CA PHE A 20 10.39 -16.41 5.90
C PHE A 20 10.38 -14.93 5.47
N GLY A 21 11.35 -14.14 5.91
CA GLY A 21 11.50 -12.73 5.50
C GLY A 21 10.57 -11.74 6.20
N LYS A 22 9.73 -12.18 7.15
CA LYS A 22 8.90 -11.29 7.97
C LYS A 22 9.80 -10.48 8.91
N PRO A 23 9.72 -9.13 8.94
CA PRO A 23 10.43 -8.34 9.93
C PRO A 23 9.98 -8.69 11.35
N VAL A 24 10.94 -9.02 12.24
CA VAL A 24 10.70 -9.35 13.65
C VAL A 24 11.21 -8.28 14.60
N GLY A 25 12.14 -7.44 14.16
CA GLY A 25 12.68 -6.35 14.95
C GLY A 25 13.41 -5.34 14.07
N ARG A 26 13.52 -4.11 14.54
CA ARG A 26 14.29 -3.05 13.87
C ARG A 26 15.00 -2.20 14.93
N ILE A 27 16.27 -1.93 14.70
CA ILE A 27 17.08 -0.99 15.48
C ILE A 27 17.34 0.22 14.58
N PHE A 28 17.05 1.40 15.10
CA PHE A 28 17.20 2.68 14.42
C PHE A 28 17.54 3.77 15.45
N SER A 29 18.04 4.92 14.99
CA SER A 29 18.50 6.00 15.88
C SER A 29 17.37 6.51 16.79
N SER A 30 17.72 6.76 18.06
CA SER A 30 16.78 7.26 19.08
C SER A 30 16.56 8.77 19.03
N ASP A 31 17.29 9.51 18.20
CA ASP A 31 17.16 10.97 18.07
C ASP A 31 16.67 11.43 16.68
N PRO A 32 15.44 11.08 16.27
CA PRO A 32 14.84 11.63 15.07
C PRO A 32 14.44 13.09 15.31
N LYS A 33 15.19 14.02 14.72
CA LYS A 33 14.90 15.46 14.75
C LYS A 33 13.47 15.74 14.28
N GLY A 34 12.69 16.47 15.09
CA GLY A 34 11.34 16.94 14.73
C GLY A 34 10.19 15.94 14.93
N LEU A 35 10.45 14.77 15.53
CA LEU A 35 9.45 13.71 15.66
C LEU A 35 8.22 14.14 16.50
N ALA A 36 8.40 14.92 17.56
CA ALA A 36 7.28 15.35 18.42
C ALA A 36 6.24 16.18 17.65
N THR A 37 6.69 17.18 16.88
CA THR A 37 5.81 18.02 16.05
C THR A 37 5.08 17.20 15.00
N LEU A 38 5.80 16.30 14.31
CA LEU A 38 5.22 15.40 13.31
C LEU A 38 4.16 14.47 13.92
N ARG A 39 4.45 13.86 15.08
CA ARG A 39 3.51 12.96 15.76
C ARG A 39 2.26 13.69 16.23
N ARG A 40 2.38 14.93 16.72
CA ARG A 40 1.21 15.77 17.04
C ARG A 40 0.35 16.03 15.80
N ALA A 41 0.95 16.40 14.67
CA ALA A 41 0.23 16.60 13.42
C ALA A 41 -0.45 15.31 12.93
N GLN A 42 0.20 14.15 13.03
CA GLN A 42 -0.40 12.86 12.69
C GLN A 42 -1.62 12.55 13.55
N LEU A 43 -1.54 12.77 14.87
CA LEU A 43 -2.66 12.57 15.78
C LEU A 43 -3.82 13.51 15.43
N THR A 44 -3.56 14.80 15.27
CA THR A 44 -4.57 15.79 14.89
C THR A 44 -5.25 15.44 13.57
N THR A 45 -4.49 15.04 12.55
CA THR A 45 -5.05 14.59 11.26
C THR A 45 -5.86 13.31 11.40
N SER A 46 -5.40 12.35 12.21
CA SER A 46 -6.10 11.07 12.40
C SER A 46 -7.44 11.22 13.11
N SER A 47 -7.58 12.22 13.98
CA SER A 47 -8.83 12.52 14.70
C SER A 47 -9.83 13.35 13.88
N ASP A 48 -9.39 13.95 12.77
CA ASP A 48 -10.26 14.67 11.83
C ASP A 48 -10.76 13.70 10.75
N GLN A 49 -12.05 13.37 10.78
CA GLN A 49 -12.64 12.36 9.90
C GLN A 49 -12.43 12.68 8.41
N ILE A 50 -12.53 13.95 8.01
CA ILE A 50 -12.41 14.35 6.61
C ILE A 50 -10.94 14.27 6.19
N LYS A 51 -10.02 14.85 6.97
CA LYS A 51 -8.59 14.83 6.63
C LYS A 51 -8.02 13.42 6.63
N SER A 52 -8.39 12.61 7.63
CA SER A 52 -7.98 11.20 7.73
C SER A 52 -8.47 10.39 6.53
N PHE A 53 -9.74 10.57 6.13
CA PHE A 53 -10.31 9.91 4.96
C PHE A 53 -9.61 10.31 3.65
N GLU A 54 -9.38 11.60 3.40
CA GLU A 54 -8.70 12.06 2.18
C GLU A 54 -7.24 11.57 2.10
N LEU A 55 -6.54 11.51 3.23
CA LEU A 55 -5.21 10.92 3.30
C LEU A 55 -5.25 9.41 3.00
N ALA A 56 -6.18 8.67 3.59
CA ALA A 56 -6.36 7.25 3.34
C ALA A 56 -6.71 6.97 1.86
N ARG A 57 -7.61 7.78 1.29
CA ARG A 57 -7.96 7.75 -0.13
C ARG A 57 -6.74 7.92 -1.03
N THR A 58 -5.83 8.84 -0.69
CA THR A 58 -4.60 9.06 -1.47
C THR A 58 -3.77 7.78 -1.59
N PHE A 59 -3.62 7.03 -0.50
CA PHE A 59 -2.90 5.75 -0.51
C PHE A 59 -3.62 4.69 -1.35
N VAL A 60 -4.95 4.55 -1.18
CA VAL A 60 -5.76 3.58 -1.92
C VAL A 60 -5.73 3.88 -3.42
N VAL A 61 -5.93 5.14 -3.81
CA VAL A 61 -5.86 5.59 -5.20
C VAL A 61 -4.49 5.29 -5.80
N GLY A 62 -3.41 5.59 -5.09
CA GLY A 62 -2.05 5.29 -5.54
C GLY A 62 -1.82 3.79 -5.77
N LYS A 63 -2.25 2.96 -4.82
CA LYS A 63 -2.16 1.50 -4.91
C LYS A 63 -2.93 0.95 -6.11
N CYS A 64 -4.20 1.28 -6.22
CA CYS A 64 -5.08 0.78 -7.28
C CYS A 64 -4.60 1.23 -8.67
N ARG A 65 -4.20 2.50 -8.80
CA ARG A 65 -3.65 3.02 -10.05
C ARG A 65 -2.37 2.29 -10.47
N ASN A 66 -1.47 2.00 -9.53
CA ASN A 66 -0.26 1.23 -9.80
C ASN A 66 -0.58 -0.21 -10.21
N GLN A 67 -1.54 -0.87 -9.57
CA GLN A 67 -1.99 -2.22 -9.94
C GLN A 67 -2.57 -2.27 -11.36
N ILE A 68 -3.46 -1.35 -11.70
CA ILE A 68 -4.06 -1.23 -13.04
C ILE A 68 -2.98 -0.96 -14.09
N ARG A 69 -2.08 -0.01 -13.82
CA ARG A 69 -0.96 0.31 -14.72
C ARG A 69 -0.03 -0.88 -14.90
N PHE A 70 0.23 -1.64 -13.85
CA PHE A 70 1.09 -2.81 -13.92
C PHE A 70 0.44 -3.95 -14.71
N MET A 71 -0.87 -4.20 -14.57
CA MET A 71 -1.58 -5.17 -15.42
C MET A 71 -1.45 -4.81 -16.91
N ARG A 72 -1.60 -3.53 -17.26
CA ARG A 72 -1.36 -3.05 -18.64
C ARG A 72 0.08 -3.32 -19.08
N HIS A 73 1.05 -2.95 -18.25
CA HIS A 73 2.46 -3.23 -18.54
C HIS A 73 2.74 -4.73 -18.76
N LEU A 74 2.11 -5.61 -17.97
CA LEU A 74 2.24 -7.06 -18.12
C LEU A 74 1.63 -7.55 -19.43
N ALA A 75 0.46 -7.02 -19.83
CA ALA A 75 -0.15 -7.35 -21.11
C ALA A 75 0.74 -6.90 -22.28
N ASP A 76 1.20 -5.65 -22.26
CA ASP A 76 1.98 -5.05 -23.34
C ASP A 76 3.36 -5.71 -23.50
N ARG A 77 4.03 -6.03 -22.39
CA ARG A 77 5.42 -6.52 -22.41
C ARG A 77 5.54 -8.03 -22.42
N TYR A 78 4.59 -8.74 -21.83
CA TYR A 78 4.68 -10.19 -21.61
C TYR A 78 3.46 -10.97 -22.13
N GLY A 79 2.53 -10.32 -22.82
CA GLY A 79 1.37 -11.00 -23.42
C GLY A 79 0.37 -11.55 -22.41
N ALA A 80 0.31 -10.98 -21.19
CA ALA A 80 -0.62 -11.44 -20.16
C ALA A 80 -2.09 -11.25 -20.59
N GLU A 81 -2.89 -12.32 -20.54
CA GLU A 81 -4.32 -12.31 -20.89
C GLU A 81 -5.21 -11.73 -19.78
N ASN A 82 -4.93 -10.50 -19.34
CA ASN A 82 -5.58 -9.88 -18.18
C ASN A 82 -6.54 -8.73 -18.53
N ALA A 83 -6.85 -8.52 -19.81
CA ALA A 83 -7.63 -7.37 -20.28
C ALA A 83 -9.00 -7.26 -19.59
N LYS A 84 -9.70 -8.39 -19.41
CA LYS A 84 -10.99 -8.44 -18.69
C LYS A 84 -10.86 -7.96 -17.24
N GLU A 85 -9.86 -8.47 -16.52
CA GLU A 85 -9.63 -8.11 -15.11
C GLU A 85 -9.22 -6.64 -14.97
N ARG A 86 -8.39 -6.14 -15.89
CA ARG A 86 -8.00 -4.73 -15.94
C ARG A 86 -9.19 -3.81 -16.17
N MET A 87 -10.03 -4.08 -17.17
CA MET A 87 -11.22 -3.26 -17.46
C MET A 87 -12.20 -3.22 -16.29
N GLN A 88 -12.41 -4.35 -15.62
CA GLN A 88 -13.26 -4.38 -14.43
C GLN A 88 -12.63 -3.64 -13.25
N ALA A 89 -11.32 -3.73 -13.05
CA ALA A 89 -10.60 -2.97 -12.04
C ALA A 89 -10.69 -1.45 -12.29
N GLU A 90 -10.58 -1.01 -13.55
CA GLU A 90 -10.79 0.38 -13.97
C GLU A 90 -12.22 0.84 -13.64
N ALA A 91 -13.24 0.04 -13.96
CA ALA A 91 -14.63 0.36 -13.63
C ALA A 91 -14.88 0.52 -12.12
N VAL A 92 -14.28 -0.34 -11.29
CA VAL A 92 -14.37 -0.25 -9.82
C VAL A 92 -13.60 0.97 -9.30
N PHE A 93 -12.46 1.29 -9.90
CA PHE A 93 -11.63 2.43 -9.52
C PHE A 93 -12.37 3.77 -9.63
N GLU A 94 -13.20 3.94 -10.66
CA GLU A 94 -14.03 5.15 -10.83
C GLU A 94 -15.01 5.39 -9.65
N SER A 95 -15.38 4.33 -8.92
CA SER A 95 -16.23 4.45 -7.72
C SER A 95 -15.48 5.04 -6.53
N ILE A 96 -14.14 4.90 -6.45
CA ILE A 96 -13.34 5.43 -5.34
C ILE A 96 -13.40 6.96 -5.32
N ALA A 97 -13.37 7.60 -6.49
CA ALA A 97 -13.47 9.05 -6.62
C ALA A 97 -14.83 9.60 -6.16
N LYS A 98 -15.89 8.79 -6.25
CA LYS A 98 -17.27 9.17 -5.92
C LYS A 98 -17.61 9.02 -4.44
N LEU A 99 -16.76 8.34 -3.65
CA LEU A 99 -17.00 8.20 -2.22
C LEU A 99 -17.02 9.57 -1.53
N LEU A 100 -17.90 9.73 -0.55
CA LEU A 100 -17.93 10.92 0.30
C LEU A 100 -17.52 10.52 1.72
N PRO A 101 -16.86 11.42 2.47
CA PRO A 101 -16.56 11.16 3.87
C PRO A 101 -17.85 10.83 4.64
N SER A 102 -17.87 9.65 5.26
CA SER A 102 -18.98 9.16 6.08
C SER A 102 -18.45 8.17 7.10
N ASN A 103 -19.29 7.74 8.05
CA ASN A 103 -18.88 6.74 9.05
C ASN A 103 -18.53 5.39 8.42
N ARG A 104 -19.04 5.08 7.22
CA ARG A 104 -18.78 3.83 6.50
C ARG A 104 -17.82 3.97 5.33
N ALA A 105 -17.39 5.19 5.02
CA ALA A 105 -16.58 5.47 3.84
C ALA A 105 -15.24 4.70 3.82
N ASN A 106 -14.64 4.45 4.99
CA ASN A 106 -13.43 3.63 5.08
C ASN A 106 -13.69 2.15 4.75
N GLU A 107 -14.78 1.58 5.25
CA GLU A 107 -15.17 0.19 4.95
C GLU A 107 -15.50 0.03 3.47
N GLU A 108 -16.27 0.96 2.92
CA GLU A 108 -16.63 1.00 1.49
C GLU A 108 -15.37 1.12 0.62
N MET A 109 -14.46 2.02 0.97
CA MET A 109 -13.20 2.20 0.27
C MET A 109 -12.33 0.94 0.31
N LEU A 110 -12.24 0.26 1.45
CA LEU A 110 -11.53 -1.01 1.58
C LEU A 110 -12.19 -2.13 0.77
N GLY A 111 -13.52 -2.14 0.67
CA GLY A 111 -14.26 -3.06 -0.19
C GLY A 111 -13.93 -2.86 -1.68
N LEU A 112 -13.91 -1.59 -2.14
CA LEU A 112 -13.50 -1.25 -3.51
C LEU A 112 -12.03 -1.61 -3.78
N GLU A 113 -11.14 -1.31 -2.83
CA GLU A 113 -9.72 -1.66 -2.91
C GLU A 113 -9.52 -3.17 -3.02
N GLY A 114 -10.17 -3.95 -2.15
CA GLY A 114 -10.11 -5.41 -2.16
C GLY A 114 -10.61 -6.01 -3.48
N SER A 115 -11.69 -5.46 -4.03
CA SER A 115 -12.25 -5.84 -5.33
C SER A 115 -11.26 -5.60 -6.49
N ILE A 116 -10.51 -4.49 -6.46
CA ILE A 116 -9.44 -4.21 -7.44
C ILE A 116 -8.24 -5.14 -7.22
N ALA A 117 -7.83 -5.35 -5.97
CA ALA A 117 -6.71 -6.22 -5.63
C ALA A 117 -6.97 -7.68 -6.04
N GLU A 118 -8.19 -8.18 -5.86
CA GLU A 118 -8.58 -9.53 -6.29
C GLU A 118 -8.39 -9.71 -7.80
N ARG A 119 -8.85 -8.74 -8.60
CA ARG A 119 -8.70 -8.71 -10.07
C ARG A 119 -7.24 -8.61 -10.49
N TYR A 120 -6.46 -7.79 -9.78
CA TYR A 120 -5.03 -7.69 -9.98
C TYR A 120 -4.34 -9.06 -9.83
N TRP A 121 -4.59 -9.78 -8.73
CA TRP A 121 -3.97 -11.09 -8.52
C TRP A 121 -4.49 -12.14 -9.51
N ARG A 122 -5.78 -12.08 -9.86
CA ARG A 122 -6.37 -12.94 -10.90
C ARG A 122 -5.72 -12.70 -12.26
N GLY A 123 -5.47 -11.44 -12.61
CA GLY A 123 -4.74 -11.04 -13.82
C GLY A 123 -3.27 -11.44 -13.80
N MET A 124 -2.61 -11.50 -12.64
CA MET A 124 -1.24 -12.00 -12.53
C MET A 124 -1.13 -13.52 -12.72
N ARG A 125 -2.16 -14.28 -12.35
CA ARG A 125 -2.17 -15.75 -12.53
C ARG A 125 -2.14 -16.20 -13.98
N THR A 126 -2.44 -15.31 -14.94
CA THR A 126 -2.31 -15.62 -16.36
C THR A 126 -0.85 -15.72 -16.79
N LEU A 127 0.07 -15.10 -16.04
CA LEU A 127 1.51 -15.12 -16.32
C LEU A 127 2.28 -16.04 -15.36
N PHE A 128 1.88 -16.10 -14.09
CA PHE A 128 2.63 -16.79 -13.04
C PHE A 128 1.83 -17.96 -12.44
N LYS A 129 2.53 -19.05 -12.10
CA LYS A 129 1.95 -20.20 -11.39
C LYS A 129 1.97 -19.97 -9.87
N PHE A 130 0.89 -19.41 -9.34
CA PHE A 130 0.70 -19.22 -7.90
C PHE A 130 -0.80 -19.19 -7.57
N PRO A 131 -1.22 -19.52 -6.33
CA PRO A 131 -2.65 -19.64 -5.99
C PRO A 131 -3.39 -18.29 -5.93
N GLY A 132 -2.68 -17.18 -5.91
CA GLY A 132 -3.21 -15.86 -5.55
C GLY A 132 -2.49 -15.31 -4.33
N ARG A 133 -2.99 -14.19 -3.80
CA ARG A 133 -2.51 -13.66 -2.52
C ARG A 133 -3.04 -14.55 -1.38
N ILE A 134 -2.13 -15.17 -0.65
CA ILE A 134 -2.37 -15.92 0.60
C ILE A 134 -2.28 -14.93 1.77
#